data_AF-A0A179GLW0-F1
#
_entry.id   AF-A0A179GLW0-F1
#
_cell.length_a   1.000
_cell.length_b   1.000
_cell.length_c   1.000
_cell.angle_alpha   90.00
_cell.angle_beta   90.00
_cell.angle_gamma   90.00
#
_symmetry.space_group_name_H-M   'P 1'
#
loop_
_entity.id
_entity.type
_entity.pdbx_description
1 polymer ?
#
loop_
_entity_poly.entity_id
_entity_poly.type
_entity_poly.pdbx_seq_one_letter_code
_entity_poly.pdbx_strand_id
1 'polypeptide(L)'
;MDEKRRLFEYVTRSLSEEEDFHFLRFELLQRLNIVNLQVQLARIKSRIQRDGEASADDLEDLTTKLQQYATAIRDYQFLRNKASVERAEVPHRKLLLQRYFQSESDFGDPFESHYSYFQDADGKVDPLRAAMMKYLPAHLAFSRQERRERGKEFSEGKAPRVVSALVDRLVRFVIAVTGGVFLVVPMIIMTLHPSQTKSLVTVSVALLVFSLMLSFVVRVSNVETLVSTATYAAVLVVFVGTSTASS
;
A
#
# COMPACT_ATOMS: atom_id res chain seq x y z
N MET A 1 -29.99 -20.04 17.66
CA MET A 1 -29.70 -18.59 17.70
C MET A 1 -29.87 -18.06 16.28
N ASP A 2 -30.59 -16.95 16.08
CA ASP A 2 -30.84 -16.40 14.74
C ASP A 2 -29.52 -16.09 14.00
N GLU A 3 -29.42 -16.44 12.71
CA GLU A 3 -28.21 -16.27 11.89
C GLU A 3 -27.79 -14.80 11.82
N LYS A 4 -28.76 -13.90 11.66
CA LYS A 4 -28.52 -12.44 11.64
C LYS A 4 -27.88 -11.94 12.93
N ARG A 5 -28.30 -12.51 14.07
CA ARG A 5 -27.74 -12.17 15.37
C ARG A 5 -26.29 -12.66 15.51
N ARG A 6 -25.98 -13.87 15.01
CA ARG A 6 -24.61 -14.41 14.99
C ARG A 6 -23.69 -13.57 14.10
N LEU A 7 -24.17 -13.11 12.95
CA LEU A 7 -23.44 -12.19 12.06
C LEU A 7 -23.13 -10.87 12.77
N PHE A 8 -24.14 -10.23 13.36
CA PHE A 8 -23.96 -8.96 14.08
C PHE A 8 -22.98 -9.10 15.25
N GLU A 9 -23.09 -10.18 16.02
CA GLU A 9 -22.19 -10.47 17.14
C GLU A 9 -20.76 -10.70 16.68
N TYR A 10 -20.55 -11.49 15.63
CA TYR A 10 -19.23 -11.72 15.03
C TYR A 10 -18.60 -10.40 14.56
N VAL A 11 -19.34 -9.58 13.82
CA VAL A 11 -18.82 -8.31 13.28
C VAL A 11 -18.51 -7.33 14.42
N THR A 12 -19.41 -7.19 15.39
CA THR A 12 -19.20 -6.33 16.57
C THR A 12 -17.97 -6.75 17.34
N ARG A 13 -17.77 -8.07 17.50
CA ARG A 13 -16.59 -8.62 18.15
C ARG A 13 -15.31 -8.34 17.35
N SER A 14 -15.33 -8.52 16.03
CA SER A 14 -14.18 -8.21 15.17
C SER A 14 -13.79 -6.73 15.26
N LEU A 15 -14.75 -5.82 15.40
CA LEU A 15 -14.46 -4.39 15.59
C LEU A 15 -13.78 -4.06 16.93
N SER A 16 -13.92 -4.93 17.93
CA SER A 16 -13.35 -4.73 19.27
C SER A 16 -12.06 -5.51 19.52
N GLU A 17 -11.89 -6.67 18.87
CA GLU A 17 -10.80 -7.61 19.12
C GLU A 17 -9.77 -7.66 17.99
N GLU A 18 -10.12 -7.24 16.77
CA GLU A 18 -9.22 -7.24 15.61
C GLU A 18 -8.86 -5.82 15.18
N GLU A 19 -7.55 -5.55 14.98
CA GLU A 19 -7.08 -4.27 14.42
C GLU A 19 -7.44 -4.16 12.92
N ASP A 20 -7.20 -5.23 12.16
CA ASP A 20 -7.53 -5.34 10.75
C ASP A 20 -8.64 -6.37 10.54
N PHE A 21 -9.62 -6.06 9.69
CA PHE A 21 -10.67 -7.02 9.36
C PHE A 21 -10.15 -8.13 8.44
N HIS A 22 -10.19 -9.37 8.92
CA HIS A 22 -9.80 -10.55 8.15
C HIS A 22 -10.97 -11.13 7.39
N PHE A 23 -10.75 -11.46 6.12
CA PHE A 23 -11.74 -12.05 5.24
C PHE A 23 -11.20 -13.27 4.49
N LEU A 24 -12.11 -14.18 4.11
CA LEU A 24 -11.78 -15.36 3.31
C LEU A 24 -11.63 -14.98 1.84
N ARG A 25 -10.62 -15.55 1.20
CA ARG A 25 -10.37 -15.44 -0.24
C ARG A 25 -10.75 -16.75 -0.91
N PHE A 26 -11.94 -16.79 -1.51
CA PHE A 26 -12.45 -17.94 -2.23
C PHE A 26 -11.81 -18.12 -3.62
N GLU A 27 -10.52 -18.42 -3.66
CA GLU A 27 -9.74 -18.51 -4.91
C GLU A 27 -10.33 -19.52 -5.91
N LEU A 28 -10.77 -20.68 -5.43
CA LEU A 28 -11.42 -21.69 -6.27
C LEU A 28 -12.69 -21.13 -6.94
N LEU A 29 -13.58 -20.50 -6.16
CA LEU A 29 -14.84 -19.94 -6.66
C LEU A 29 -14.60 -18.78 -7.64
N GLN A 30 -13.60 -17.94 -7.35
CA GLN A 30 -13.22 -16.83 -8.24
C GLN A 30 -12.70 -17.35 -9.58
N ARG A 31 -11.80 -18.34 -9.56
CA ARG A 31 -11.28 -18.97 -10.78
C ARG A 31 -12.38 -19.68 -11.56
N LEU A 32 -13.28 -20.38 -10.86
CA LEU A 32 -14.45 -21.03 -11.47
C LEU A 32 -15.34 -20.03 -12.19
N ASN A 33 -15.64 -18.89 -11.55
CA ASN A 33 -16.45 -17.83 -12.16
C ASN A 33 -15.78 -17.24 -13.42
N ILE A 34 -14.48 -16.96 -13.36
CA ILE A 34 -13.70 -16.45 -14.50
C ILE A 34 -13.75 -17.45 -15.67
N VAL A 35 -13.51 -18.74 -15.39
CA VAL A 35 -13.54 -19.80 -16.43
C VAL A 35 -14.95 -19.95 -17.01
N ASN A 36 -16.00 -19.90 -16.19
CA ASN A 36 -17.38 -19.94 -16.67
C ASN A 36 -17.68 -18.78 -17.63
N LEU A 37 -17.29 -17.55 -17.29
CA LEU A 37 -17.44 -16.38 -18.15
C LEU A 37 -16.64 -16.52 -19.45
N GLN A 38 -15.42 -17.07 -19.38
CA GLN A 38 -14.60 -17.35 -20.56
C GLN A 38 -15.29 -18.34 -21.52
N VAL A 39 -15.88 -19.42 -20.99
CA VAL A 39 -16.63 -20.40 -21.79
C VAL A 39 -17.87 -19.76 -22.42
N GLN A 40 -18.60 -18.92 -21.69
CA GLN A 40 -19.77 -18.20 -22.22
C GLN A 40 -19.37 -17.27 -23.38
N LEU A 41 -18.31 -16.48 -23.22
CA LEU A 41 -17.77 -15.62 -24.27
C LEU A 41 -17.31 -16.41 -25.50
N ALA A 42 -16.68 -17.56 -25.30
CA ALA A 42 -16.28 -18.45 -26.40
C ALA A 42 -17.49 -18.98 -27.18
N ARG A 43 -18.61 -19.29 -26.51
CA ARG A 43 -19.86 -19.70 -27.16
C ARG A 43 -20.47 -18.58 -27.98
N ILE A 44 -20.53 -17.36 -27.44
CA ILE A 44 -21.03 -16.17 -28.18
C ILE A 44 -20.17 -15.95 -29.42
N LYS A 45 -18.84 -15.96 -29.28
CA LYS A 45 -17.90 -15.88 -30.41
C LYS A 45 -18.19 -16.94 -31.47
N SER A 46 -18.40 -18.19 -31.07
CA SER A 46 -18.69 -19.28 -31.99
C SER A 46 -20.02 -19.10 -32.74
N ARG A 47 -21.06 -18.56 -32.09
CA ARG A 47 -22.36 -18.27 -32.74
C ARG A 47 -22.21 -17.17 -33.80
N ILE A 48 -21.64 -16.03 -33.42
CA ILE A 48 -21.42 -14.90 -34.34
C ILE A 48 -20.56 -15.31 -35.54
N GLN A 49 -19.52 -16.11 -35.32
CA GLN A 49 -18.66 -16.59 -36.41
C GLN A 49 -19.36 -17.57 -37.35
N ARG A 50 -20.28 -18.40 -36.83
CA ARG A 50 -21.04 -19.36 -37.63
C ARG A 50 -22.12 -18.67 -38.45
N ASP A 51 -22.82 -17.74 -37.83
CA ASP A 51 -24.01 -17.12 -38.39
C ASP A 51 -23.64 -15.92 -39.30
N GLY A 52 -22.40 -15.40 -39.22
CA GLY A 52 -21.86 -14.37 -40.10
C GLY A 52 -22.38 -12.95 -39.82
N GLU A 53 -23.34 -12.84 -38.91
CA GLU A 53 -23.98 -11.62 -38.44
C GLU A 53 -24.20 -11.74 -36.92
N ALA A 54 -24.16 -10.60 -36.21
CA ALA A 54 -24.44 -10.57 -34.78
C ALA A 54 -25.86 -10.03 -34.57
N SER A 55 -26.73 -10.83 -33.96
CA SER A 55 -28.05 -10.38 -33.52
C SER A 55 -27.92 -9.24 -32.50
N ALA A 56 -28.93 -8.35 -32.42
CA ALA A 56 -28.98 -7.31 -31.39
C ALA A 56 -28.87 -7.90 -29.97
N ASP A 57 -29.54 -9.04 -29.75
CA ASP A 57 -29.47 -9.77 -28.48
C ASP A 57 -28.06 -10.33 -28.20
N ASP A 58 -27.37 -10.83 -29.24
CA ASP A 58 -25.99 -11.33 -29.09
C ASP A 58 -25.02 -10.20 -28.75
N LEU A 59 -25.25 -8.98 -29.26
CA LEU A 59 -24.42 -7.81 -28.97
C LEU A 59 -24.64 -7.28 -27.55
N GLU A 60 -25.88 -7.28 -27.06
CA GLU A 60 -26.20 -6.91 -25.68
C GLU A 60 -25.61 -7.92 -24.67
N ASP A 61 -25.81 -9.21 -24.93
CA ASP A 61 -25.23 -10.29 -24.12
C ASP A 61 -23.71 -10.21 -24.13
N LEU A 62 -23.08 -10.02 -25.29
CA LEU A 62 -21.63 -9.88 -25.41
C LEU A 62 -21.10 -8.74 -24.54
N THR A 63 -21.72 -7.57 -24.62
CA THR A 63 -21.31 -6.38 -23.86
C THR A 63 -21.37 -6.65 -22.36
N THR A 64 -22.47 -7.23 -21.90
CA THR A 64 -22.68 -7.59 -20.49
C THR A 64 -21.66 -8.63 -20.02
N LYS A 65 -21.43 -9.70 -20.79
CA LYS A 65 -20.48 -10.77 -20.41
C LYS A 65 -19.03 -10.27 -20.42
N LEU A 66 -18.65 -9.41 -21.37
CA LEU A 66 -17.32 -8.81 -21.39
C LEU A 66 -17.07 -7.93 -20.17
N GLN A 67 -18.06 -7.12 -19.77
CA GLN A 67 -17.97 -6.29 -18.56
C GLN A 67 -17.86 -7.15 -17.29
N GLN A 68 -18.68 -8.21 -17.18
CA GLN A 68 -18.61 -9.15 -16.06
C GLN A 68 -17.26 -9.87 -16.00
N TYR A 69 -16.72 -10.30 -17.14
CA TYR A 69 -15.41 -10.96 -17.24
C TYR A 69 -14.26 -10.04 -16.83
N ALA A 70 -14.24 -8.80 -17.34
CA ALA A 70 -13.23 -7.81 -16.97
C ALA A 70 -13.29 -7.48 -15.47
N THR A 71 -14.50 -7.32 -14.92
CA THR A 71 -14.72 -7.07 -13.49
C THR A 71 -14.22 -8.26 -12.66
N ALA A 72 -14.57 -9.49 -13.03
CA ALA A 72 -14.14 -10.69 -12.32
C ALA A 72 -12.60 -10.84 -12.30
N ILE A 73 -11.92 -10.54 -13.41
CA ILE A 73 -10.44 -10.55 -13.47
C ILE A 73 -9.86 -9.47 -12.55
N ARG A 74 -10.38 -8.24 -12.63
CA ARG A 74 -9.91 -7.12 -11.81
C ARG A 74 -10.08 -7.41 -10.33
N ASP A 75 -11.25 -7.91 -9.94
CA ASP A 75 -11.57 -8.20 -8.54
C ASP A 75 -10.72 -9.36 -8.02
N TYR A 76 -10.47 -10.39 -8.85
CA TYR A 76 -9.52 -11.46 -8.54
C TYR A 76 -8.10 -10.94 -8.34
N GLN A 77 -7.59 -10.08 -9.24
CA GLN A 77 -6.27 -9.46 -9.08
C GLN A 77 -6.20 -8.59 -7.84
N PHE A 78 -7.21 -7.77 -7.59
CA PHE A 78 -7.29 -6.89 -6.43
C PHE A 78 -7.21 -7.68 -5.12
N LEU A 79 -8.01 -8.76 -5.00
CA LEU A 79 -8.01 -9.62 -3.82
C LEU A 79 -6.74 -10.43 -3.70
N ARG A 80 -6.19 -10.93 -4.82
CA ARG A 80 -4.96 -11.71 -4.84
C ARG A 80 -3.75 -10.94 -4.30
N ASN A 81 -3.70 -9.64 -4.58
CA ASN A 81 -2.61 -8.74 -4.18
C ASN A 81 -2.71 -8.26 -2.72
N LYS A 82 -3.72 -8.69 -1.95
CA LYS A 82 -3.83 -8.38 -0.51
C LYS A 82 -2.89 -9.23 0.34
N ALA A 83 -2.49 -8.67 1.47
CA ALA A 83 -1.66 -9.34 2.44
C ALA A 83 -2.32 -10.64 2.91
N SER A 84 -1.53 -11.71 3.01
CA SER A 84 -1.97 -12.99 3.51
C SER A 84 -1.71 -13.06 5.01
N VAL A 85 -2.66 -13.63 5.72
CA VAL A 85 -2.47 -14.05 7.10
C VAL A 85 -1.32 -15.05 7.22
N GLU A 86 -0.55 -14.96 8.30
CA GLU A 86 0.51 -15.92 8.64
C GLU A 86 -0.07 -17.32 8.90
N ARG A 87 0.60 -18.37 8.40
CA ARG A 87 0.09 -19.75 8.49
C ARG A 87 -0.21 -20.21 9.92
N ALA A 88 0.50 -19.69 10.91
CA ALA A 88 0.30 -20.03 12.31
C ALA A 88 -1.04 -19.51 12.87
N GLU A 89 -1.57 -18.41 12.32
CA GLU A 89 -2.80 -17.79 12.82
C GLU A 89 -4.07 -18.27 12.09
N VAL A 90 -3.91 -18.95 10.95
CA VAL A 90 -5.04 -19.50 10.16
C VAL A 90 -5.93 -20.45 10.97
N PRO A 91 -5.41 -21.41 11.76
CA PRO A 91 -6.25 -22.34 12.50
C PRO A 91 -7.15 -21.63 13.53
N HIS A 92 -6.63 -20.59 14.19
CA HIS A 92 -7.39 -19.83 15.18
C HIS A 92 -8.57 -19.10 14.53
N ARG A 93 -8.33 -18.42 13.40
CA ARG A 93 -9.38 -17.71 12.66
C ARG A 93 -10.43 -18.66 12.08
N LYS A 94 -9.98 -19.80 11.55
CA LYS A 94 -10.85 -20.87 11.06
C LYS A 94 -11.80 -21.37 12.15
N LEU A 95 -11.26 -21.66 13.34
CA LEU A 95 -12.04 -22.12 14.47
C LEU A 95 -13.06 -21.06 14.95
N LEU A 96 -12.71 -19.78 14.86
CA LEU A 96 -13.62 -18.69 15.21
C LEU A 96 -14.82 -18.65 14.25
N LEU A 97 -14.60 -18.69 12.94
CA LEU A 97 -15.68 -18.75 11.95
C LEU A 97 -16.53 -20.02 12.09
N GLN A 98 -15.90 -21.17 12.30
CA GLN A 98 -16.61 -22.43 12.54
C GLN A 98 -17.54 -22.34 13.74
N ARG A 99 -17.07 -21.75 14.85
CA ARG A 99 -17.88 -21.57 16.06
C ARG A 99 -19.13 -20.73 15.83
N TYR A 100 -19.07 -19.70 14.99
CA TYR A 100 -20.22 -18.84 14.71
C TYR A 100 -21.12 -19.38 13.61
N PHE A 101 -20.56 -19.98 12.55
CA PHE A 101 -21.26 -20.17 11.29
C PHE A 101 -21.30 -21.61 10.78
N GLN A 102 -20.56 -22.56 11.36
CA GLN A 102 -20.62 -23.95 10.92
C GLN A 102 -22.02 -24.53 11.17
N SER A 103 -22.55 -25.19 10.15
CA SER A 103 -23.83 -25.89 10.15
C SER A 103 -23.62 -27.40 9.99
N GLU A 104 -24.54 -28.21 10.49
CA GLU A 104 -24.54 -29.67 10.30
C GLU A 104 -24.72 -30.07 8.82
N SER A 105 -25.25 -29.15 8.00
CA SER A 105 -25.42 -29.34 6.56
C SER A 105 -24.14 -29.12 5.74
N ASP A 106 -23.07 -28.61 6.35
CA ASP A 106 -21.86 -28.24 5.63
C ASP A 106 -21.04 -29.47 5.27
N PHE A 107 -20.62 -29.56 4.01
CA PHE A 107 -19.76 -30.66 3.54
C PHE A 107 -18.29 -30.32 3.80
N GLY A 108 -17.60 -31.18 4.54
CA GLY A 108 -16.17 -31.03 4.81
C GLY A 108 -15.90 -29.80 5.67
N ASP A 109 -14.92 -28.99 5.26
CA ASP A 109 -14.53 -27.77 5.97
C ASP A 109 -14.76 -26.51 5.13
N PRO A 110 -15.92 -25.85 5.26
CA PRO A 110 -16.31 -24.74 4.38
C PRO A 110 -15.44 -23.48 4.57
N PHE A 111 -14.74 -23.37 5.70
CA PHE A 111 -13.89 -22.22 6.04
C PHE A 111 -12.41 -22.48 5.77
N GLU A 112 -12.05 -23.64 5.19
CA GLU A 112 -10.68 -23.91 4.77
C GLU A 112 -10.32 -23.10 3.52
N SER A 113 -9.85 -21.88 3.75
CA SER A 113 -9.52 -20.94 2.69
C SER A 113 -8.28 -20.10 3.01
N HIS A 114 -7.84 -19.32 2.03
CA HIS A 114 -6.81 -18.32 2.25
C HIS A 114 -7.40 -17.11 2.98
N TYR A 115 -6.82 -16.75 4.12
CA TYR A 115 -7.22 -15.58 4.88
C TYR A 115 -6.41 -14.37 4.48
N SER A 116 -7.08 -13.25 4.26
CA SER A 116 -6.48 -11.98 3.85
C SER A 116 -7.03 -10.85 4.69
N TYR A 117 -6.30 -9.74 4.70
CA TYR A 117 -6.74 -8.51 5.36
C TYR A 117 -6.39 -7.29 4.51
N PHE A 118 -7.08 -6.19 4.76
CA PHE A 118 -6.76 -4.93 4.12
C PHE A 118 -5.52 -4.36 4.81
N GLN A 119 -4.38 -4.40 4.12
CA GLN A 119 -3.21 -3.66 4.56
C GLN A 119 -3.47 -2.19 4.20
N ASP A 120 -3.86 -1.39 5.20
CA ASP A 120 -3.92 0.05 5.02
C ASP A 120 -2.54 0.55 4.56
N ALA A 121 -2.53 1.36 3.51
CA ALA A 121 -1.32 1.85 2.85
C ALA A 121 -0.39 2.60 3.83
N ASP A 122 -0.87 2.97 5.01
CA ASP A 122 -0.16 3.71 6.05
C ASP A 122 0.69 2.83 6.99
N GLY A 123 0.57 1.50 6.92
CA GLY A 123 1.26 0.57 7.85
C GLY A 123 2.69 0.18 7.48
N LYS A 124 3.19 0.56 6.29
CA LYS A 124 4.59 0.29 5.94
C LYS A 124 5.49 1.34 6.59
N VAL A 125 5.96 1.06 7.80
CA VAL A 125 6.97 1.86 8.48
C VAL A 125 8.17 2.06 7.55
N ASP A 126 8.32 3.27 7.02
CA ASP A 126 9.46 3.66 6.19
C ASP A 126 10.79 3.43 6.93
N PRO A 127 11.91 3.18 6.22
CA PRO A 127 13.22 2.97 6.85
C PRO A 127 13.60 4.11 7.81
N LEU A 128 13.26 5.35 7.46
CA LEU A 128 13.45 6.52 8.30
C LEU A 128 12.55 6.50 9.55
N ARG A 129 11.28 6.11 9.41
CA ARG A 129 10.36 5.95 10.56
C ARG A 129 10.85 4.84 11.50
N ALA A 130 11.34 3.73 10.95
CA ALA A 130 11.90 2.61 11.71
C ALA A 130 13.19 3.02 12.46
N ALA A 131 14.07 3.77 11.80
CA ALA A 131 15.27 4.31 12.44
C ALA A 131 14.92 5.28 13.57
N MET A 132 13.99 6.21 13.35
CA MET A 132 13.55 7.13 14.41
C MET A 132 12.90 6.40 15.58
N MET A 133 12.09 5.35 15.33
CA MET A 133 11.54 4.49 16.39
C MET A 133 12.63 3.79 17.20
N LYS A 134 13.74 3.39 16.59
CA LYS A 134 14.88 2.76 17.28
C LYS A 134 15.63 3.72 18.19
N TYR A 135 15.73 4.99 17.80
CA TYR A 135 16.48 6.01 18.55
C TYR A 135 15.63 6.83 19.52
N LEU A 136 14.29 6.86 19.37
CA LEU A 136 13.42 7.54 20.32
C LEU A 136 13.13 6.67 21.56
N PRO A 137 12.99 7.28 22.75
CA PRO A 137 12.53 6.59 23.94
C PRO A 137 11.18 5.91 23.70
N ALA A 138 11.01 4.69 24.21
CA ALA A 138 9.77 3.91 24.08
C ALA A 138 8.51 4.69 24.52
N HIS A 139 8.65 5.72 25.34
CA HIS A 139 7.53 6.55 25.76
C HIS A 139 6.99 7.53 24.70
N LEU A 140 7.77 7.85 23.67
CA LEU A 140 7.37 8.71 22.54
C LEU A 140 7.01 7.90 21.29
N ALA A 141 7.63 6.72 21.13
CA ALA A 141 7.40 5.85 20.00
C ALA A 141 5.99 5.24 20.00
N PHE A 142 5.44 4.92 21.17
CA PHE A 142 4.07 4.44 21.33
C PHE A 142 3.05 5.59 21.37
N SER A 143 1.95 5.45 20.63
CA SER A 143 0.82 6.37 20.76
C SER A 143 0.13 6.21 22.12
N ARG A 144 -0.58 7.24 22.61
CA ARG A 144 -1.34 7.17 23.88
C ARG A 144 -2.47 6.12 23.83
N GLN A 145 -2.93 5.78 22.63
CA GLN A 145 -4.00 4.83 22.38
C GLN A 145 -3.46 3.39 22.38
N GLU A 146 -2.36 3.14 21.67
CA GLU A 146 -1.65 1.85 21.63
C GLU A 146 -1.08 1.47 23.00
N ARG A 147 -0.67 2.46 23.83
CA ARG A 147 -0.28 2.23 25.24
C ARG A 147 -1.41 1.75 26.14
N ARG A 148 -2.65 2.13 25.85
CA ARG A 148 -3.83 1.69 26.60
C ARG A 148 -4.29 0.31 26.14
N GLU A 149 -4.19 0.04 24.84
CA GLU A 149 -4.60 -1.23 24.24
C GLU A 149 -3.56 -2.35 24.45
N ARG A 150 -2.26 -2.05 24.47
CA ARG A 150 -1.16 -3.04 24.51
C ARG A 150 -0.19 -2.82 25.69
N GLY A 151 -0.74 -2.62 26.89
CA GLY A 151 0.05 -2.37 28.11
C GLY A 151 1.08 -3.46 28.44
N LYS A 152 0.79 -4.74 28.14
CA LYS A 152 1.74 -5.85 28.32
C LYS A 152 2.93 -5.77 27.36
N GLU A 153 2.69 -5.47 26.09
CA GLU A 153 3.76 -5.38 25.09
C GLU A 153 4.62 -4.12 25.24
N PHE A 154 4.04 -3.04 25.77
CA PHE A 154 4.77 -1.85 26.21
C PHE A 154 5.74 -2.19 27.37
N SER A 155 5.33 -3.03 28.32
CA SER A 155 6.20 -3.48 29.43
C SER A 155 7.31 -4.44 28.98
N GLU A 156 7.10 -5.16 27.88
CA GLU A 156 8.06 -6.09 27.28
C GLU A 156 9.04 -5.43 26.28
N GLY A 157 8.89 -4.13 26.00
CA GLY A 157 9.82 -3.36 25.16
C GLY A 157 9.79 -3.72 23.66
N LYS A 158 8.69 -4.30 23.17
CA LYS A 158 8.53 -4.64 21.75
C LYS A 158 8.43 -3.38 20.89
N ALA A 159 8.90 -3.44 19.65
CA ALA A 159 8.82 -2.32 18.72
C ALA A 159 7.33 -2.01 18.38
N PRO A 160 6.89 -0.75 18.45
CA PRO A 160 5.50 -0.36 18.16
C PRO A 160 5.19 -0.63 16.68
N ARG A 161 3.96 -1.09 16.41
CA ARG A 161 3.51 -1.37 15.04
C ARG A 161 2.91 -0.14 14.38
N VAL A 162 2.34 0.77 15.17
CA VAL A 162 1.75 2.02 14.70
C VAL A 162 2.69 3.20 15.01
N VAL A 163 2.90 4.07 14.03
CA VAL A 163 3.73 5.27 14.19
C VAL A 163 2.95 6.30 15.01
N SER A 164 3.45 6.64 16.21
CA SER A 164 2.91 7.75 17.01
C SER A 164 2.79 9.03 16.17
N ALA A 165 1.69 9.78 16.33
CA ALA A 165 1.45 11.04 15.61
C ALA A 165 2.58 12.08 15.79
N LEU A 166 3.33 12.00 16.91
CA LEU A 166 4.52 12.82 17.14
C LEU A 166 5.71 12.37 16.28
N VAL A 167 5.92 11.06 16.13
CA VAL A 167 6.96 10.50 15.26
C VAL A 167 6.66 10.82 13.81
N ASP A 168 5.40 10.69 13.38
CA ASP A 168 5.00 11.07 12.02
C ASP A 168 5.25 12.57 11.74
N ARG A 169 4.87 13.46 12.67
CA ARG A 169 5.17 14.91 12.55
C ARG A 169 6.67 15.19 12.56
N LEU A 170 7.43 14.51 13.40
CA LEU A 170 8.89 14.70 13.49
C LEU A 170 9.59 14.22 12.23
N VAL A 171 9.21 13.06 11.69
CA VAL A 171 9.73 12.54 10.42
C VAL A 171 9.41 13.49 9.27
N ARG A 172 8.16 13.97 9.17
CA ARG A 172 7.79 14.99 8.17
C ARG A 172 8.58 16.28 8.34
N PHE A 173 8.78 16.73 9.57
CA PHE A 173 9.58 17.91 9.87
C PHE A 173 11.05 17.74 9.46
N VAL A 174 11.67 16.60 9.79
CA VAL A 174 13.04 16.27 9.39
C VAL A 174 13.16 16.23 7.87
N ILE A 175 12.25 15.52 7.17
CA ILE A 175 12.24 15.47 5.70
C ILE A 175 12.12 16.88 5.10
N ALA A 176 11.20 17.70 5.62
CA ALA A 176 11.00 19.07 5.13
C ALA A 176 12.23 19.96 5.36
N VAL A 177 12.84 19.90 6.55
CA VAL A 177 14.05 20.66 6.88
C VAL A 177 15.22 20.19 6.03
N THR A 178 15.44 18.88 5.92
CA THR A 178 16.50 18.32 5.07
C THR A 178 16.32 18.77 3.62
N GLY A 179 15.13 18.64 3.05
CA GLY A 179 14.84 19.11 1.69
C GLY A 179 15.12 20.60 1.50
N GLY A 180 14.71 21.44 2.47
CA GLY A 180 15.00 22.88 2.45
C GLY A 180 16.50 23.20 2.52
N VAL A 181 17.24 22.54 3.41
CA VAL A 181 18.70 22.70 3.54
C VAL A 181 19.41 22.31 2.25
N PHE A 182 19.00 21.21 1.60
CA PHE A 182 19.56 20.78 0.33
C PHE A 182 19.34 21.79 -0.81
N LEU A 183 18.30 22.62 -0.78
CA LEU A 183 18.10 23.70 -1.75
C LEU A 183 18.86 24.98 -1.40
N VAL A 184 18.82 25.37 -0.12
CA VAL A 184 19.35 26.66 0.34
C VAL A 184 20.87 26.65 0.41
N VAL A 185 21.51 25.56 0.82
CA VAL A 185 22.98 25.50 0.97
C VAL A 185 23.70 25.71 -0.37
N PRO A 186 23.36 25.01 -1.47
CA PRO A 186 23.98 25.27 -2.78
C PRO A 186 23.77 26.70 -3.26
N MET A 187 22.56 27.26 -3.05
CA MET A 187 22.27 28.66 -3.41
C MET A 187 23.18 29.63 -2.65
N ILE A 188 23.30 29.49 -1.32
CA ILE A 188 24.16 30.35 -0.49
C ILE A 188 25.63 30.27 -0.95
N ILE A 189 26.15 29.07 -1.21
CA ILE A 189 27.54 28.88 -1.67
C ILE A 189 27.78 29.61 -2.99
N MET A 190 26.83 29.52 -3.94
CA MET A 190 26.95 30.16 -5.25
C MET A 190 26.82 31.68 -5.17
N THR A 191 26.00 32.20 -4.26
CA THR A 191 25.87 33.66 -4.06
C THR A 191 27.11 34.26 -3.39
N LEU A 192 27.73 33.56 -2.45
CA LEU A 192 28.91 34.06 -1.73
C LEU A 192 30.20 34.04 -2.57
N HIS A 193 30.34 33.09 -3.49
CA HIS A 193 31.52 32.94 -4.33
C HIS A 193 31.14 32.77 -5.81
N PRO A 194 30.77 33.86 -6.51
CA PRO A 194 30.39 33.82 -7.91
C PRO A 194 31.58 33.42 -8.79
N SER A 195 31.63 32.14 -9.15
CA SER A 195 32.63 31.57 -10.06
C SER A 195 32.00 30.37 -10.76
N GLN A 196 32.01 30.37 -12.09
CA GLN A 196 31.32 29.37 -12.91
C GLN A 196 31.72 27.94 -12.58
N THR A 197 33.03 27.69 -12.44
CA THR A 197 33.55 26.36 -12.12
C THR A 197 33.10 25.89 -10.73
N LYS A 198 33.09 26.79 -9.74
CA LYS A 198 32.66 26.46 -8.37
C LYS A 198 31.17 26.17 -8.30
N SER A 199 30.34 26.93 -9.02
CA SER A 199 28.90 26.70 -9.09
C SER A 199 28.57 25.37 -9.75
N LEU A 200 29.20 25.04 -10.88
CA LEU A 200 28.96 23.77 -11.59
C LEU A 200 29.32 22.55 -10.73
N VAL A 201 30.46 22.63 -10.03
CA VAL A 201 30.91 21.59 -9.10
C VAL A 201 29.93 21.46 -7.93
N THR A 202 29.49 22.59 -7.35
CA THR A 202 28.56 22.59 -6.21
C THR A 202 27.20 21.98 -6.60
N VAL A 203 26.64 22.33 -7.76
CA VAL A 203 25.40 21.72 -8.27
C VAL A 203 25.55 20.22 -8.47
N SER A 204 26.63 19.79 -9.13
CA SER A 204 26.85 18.38 -9.44
C SER A 204 26.97 17.52 -8.18
N VAL A 205 27.75 17.99 -7.20
CA VAL A 205 27.92 17.29 -5.91
C VAL A 205 26.61 17.29 -5.12
N ALA A 206 25.90 18.42 -5.04
CA ALA A 206 24.63 18.51 -4.31
C ALA A 206 23.56 17.59 -4.93
N LEU A 207 23.46 17.52 -6.26
CA LEU A 207 22.57 16.62 -6.98
C LEU A 207 22.85 15.15 -6.70
N LEU A 208 24.12 14.75 -6.75
CA LEU A 208 24.51 13.37 -6.47
C LEU A 208 24.20 12.98 -5.04
N VAL A 209 24.54 13.82 -4.06
CA VAL A 209 24.25 13.54 -2.65
C VAL A 209 22.75 13.48 -2.39
N PHE A 210 21.97 14.40 -2.97
CA PHE A 210 20.51 14.40 -2.84
C PHE A 210 19.88 13.13 -3.43
N SER A 211 20.30 12.73 -4.62
CA SER A 211 19.80 11.51 -5.28
C SER A 211 20.14 10.24 -4.50
N LEU A 212 21.37 10.15 -3.98
CA LEU A 212 21.78 9.05 -3.10
C LEU A 212 20.95 9.02 -1.80
N MET A 213 20.78 10.17 -1.15
CA MET A 213 19.92 10.29 0.03
C MET A 213 18.48 9.82 -0.25
N LEU A 214 17.88 10.26 -1.36
CA LEU A 214 16.52 9.87 -1.72
C LEU A 214 16.42 8.36 -1.98
N SER A 215 17.41 7.78 -2.67
CA SER A 215 17.47 6.35 -3.00
C SER A 215 17.62 5.45 -1.77
N PHE A 216 18.41 5.86 -0.78
CA PHE A 216 18.69 5.04 0.41
C PHE A 216 17.77 5.32 1.60
N VAL A 217 17.30 6.55 1.78
CA VAL A 217 16.55 6.96 2.99
C VAL A 217 15.04 6.87 2.80
N VAL A 218 14.55 7.14 1.58
CA VAL A 218 13.11 7.20 1.31
C VAL A 218 12.73 6.06 0.37
N ARG A 219 11.70 5.28 0.73
CA ARG A 219 11.14 4.25 -0.15
C ARG A 219 10.29 4.94 -1.23
N VAL A 220 10.95 5.46 -2.25
CA VAL A 220 10.34 6.16 -3.37
C VAL A 220 10.34 5.24 -4.58
N SER A 221 9.27 5.28 -5.39
CA SER A 221 9.25 4.56 -6.66
C SER A 221 10.38 5.05 -7.58
N ASN A 222 10.94 4.19 -8.44
CA ASN A 222 11.99 4.58 -9.40
C ASN A 222 11.59 5.80 -10.24
N VAL A 223 10.30 5.90 -10.59
CA VAL A 223 9.75 7.04 -11.35
C VAL A 223 9.71 8.31 -10.50
N GLU A 224 9.28 8.22 -9.25
CA GLU A 224 9.21 9.36 -8.33
C GLU A 224 10.60 9.89 -7.97
N THR A 225 11.60 9.01 -7.84
CA THR A 225 13.02 9.37 -7.64
C THR A 225 13.56 10.13 -8.85
N LEU A 226 13.25 9.65 -10.07
CA LEU A 226 13.64 10.31 -11.31
C LEU A 226 13.02 11.71 -11.41
N VAL A 227 11.70 11.83 -11.16
CA VAL A 227 10.98 13.11 -11.20
C VAL A 227 11.55 14.08 -10.17
N SER A 228 11.76 13.64 -8.93
CA SER A 228 12.28 14.48 -7.85
C SER A 228 13.69 14.98 -8.14
N THR A 229 14.56 14.11 -8.68
CA THR A 229 15.92 14.49 -9.09
C THR A 229 15.90 15.48 -10.24
N ALA A 230 15.03 15.28 -11.23
CA ALA A 230 14.88 16.21 -12.36
C ALA A 230 14.37 17.58 -11.91
N THR A 231 13.38 17.65 -11.00
CA THR A 231 12.88 18.90 -10.44
C THR A 231 13.98 19.64 -9.67
N TYR A 232 14.73 18.94 -8.83
CA TYR A 232 15.84 19.52 -8.07
C TYR A 232 16.96 20.04 -8.99
N ALA A 233 17.31 19.27 -10.04
CA ALA A 233 18.26 19.68 -11.06
C ALA A 233 17.83 20.95 -11.79
N ALA A 234 16.56 21.03 -12.20
CA ALA A 234 16.02 22.19 -12.91
C ALA A 234 16.15 23.47 -12.08
N VAL A 235 15.80 23.43 -10.80
CA VAL A 235 15.89 24.59 -9.89
C VAL A 235 17.34 25.09 -9.77
N LEU A 236 18.29 24.17 -9.57
CA LEU A 236 19.70 24.54 -9.43
C LEU A 236 20.30 25.05 -10.75
N VAL A 237 19.99 24.43 -11.89
CA VAL A 237 20.50 24.85 -13.20
C VAL A 237 19.98 26.23 -13.59
N VAL A 238 18.70 26.54 -13.32
CA VAL A 238 18.14 27.88 -13.54
C VAL A 238 18.87 28.93 -12.69
N PHE A 239 19.18 28.60 -11.44
CA PHE A 239 19.92 29.50 -10.55
C PHE A 239 21.35 29.76 -11.05
N VAL A 240 22.05 28.73 -11.54
CA VAL A 240 23.37 28.90 -12.16
C VAL A 240 23.27 29.74 -13.44
N GLY A 241 22.33 29.44 -14.33
CA GLY A 241 22.18 30.14 -15.61
C GLY A 241 21.86 31.62 -15.45
N THR A 242 21.02 31.97 -14.48
CA THR A 242 20.71 33.37 -14.15
C THR A 242 21.89 34.10 -13.53
N SER A 243 22.62 33.47 -12.60
CA SER A 243 23.80 34.06 -11.96
C SER A 243 24.92 34.36 -12.96
N THR A 244 25.10 33.51 -13.97
CA THR A 244 26.10 33.73 -15.03
C THR A 244 25.72 34.79 -16.05
N ALA A 245 24.42 35.09 -16.20
CA ALA A 245 23.96 36.14 -17.10
C ALA A 245 24.13 37.56 -16.50
N SER A 246 24.27 37.65 -15.18
CA SER A 246 24.41 38.90 -14.43
C SER A 246 25.84 39.22 -13.96
N SER A 247 26.85 38.43 -14.38
CA SER A 247 28.30 38.72 -14.22
C SER A 247 28.93 38.94 -15.59
#